data_AF-A0A9D5WGP6-F1
#
_entry.id   AF-A0A9D5WGP6-F1
#
_cell.length_a   1.000
_cell.length_b   1.000
_cell.length_c   1.000
_cell.angle_alpha   90.00
_cell.angle_beta   90.00
_cell.angle_gamma   90.00
#
_symmetry.space_group_name_H-M   'P 1'
#
loop_
_entity.id
_entity.type
_entity.pdbx_description
1 polymer ?
#
loop_
_entity_poly.entity_id
_entity_poly.type
_entity_poly.pdbx_seq_one_letter_code
_entity_poly.pdbx_strand_id
1 'polypeptide(L)'
;MFPLRGGFLLCARCGHPLLGSAPKGNGGSYPQYHCAQPCCRKKITDVSPAVSLDKAHDDFRALLRSLKPLNDGVSRLFKEIVVQEWNAQFEQAINTSSDLTARISRLEEFTFQINKKFIENKISIDERDLQKSANENEIKSLRKELDEVEQYKENY
;
A
#
# COMPACT_ATOMS: atom_id res chain seq x y z
N MET A 1 -19.95 14.78 18.08
CA MET A 1 -19.05 13.61 17.96
C MET A 1 -17.66 14.00 18.47
N PHE A 2 -16.88 13.06 19.02
CA PHE A 2 -15.52 13.33 19.54
C PHE A 2 -14.43 12.63 18.71
N PRO A 3 -14.21 13.01 17.44
CA PRO A 3 -13.28 12.31 16.53
C PRO A 3 -11.82 12.36 17.01
N LEU A 4 -11.43 13.41 17.74
CA LEU A 4 -10.05 13.58 18.25
C LEU A 4 -9.77 12.79 19.55
N ARG A 5 -10.73 11.97 20.02
CA ARG A 5 -10.54 11.13 21.21
C ARG A 5 -9.61 9.97 20.87
N GLY A 6 -8.69 9.62 21.78
CA GLY A 6 -7.89 8.40 21.66
C GLY A 6 -6.50 8.57 21.06
N GLY A 7 -5.96 9.79 20.98
CA GLY A 7 -4.53 10.01 20.68
C GLY A 7 -4.20 11.30 19.95
N PHE A 8 -5.15 11.93 19.27
CA PHE A 8 -4.90 13.17 18.52
C PHE A 8 -4.63 14.39 19.41
N LEU A 9 -5.18 14.40 20.62
CA LEU A 9 -4.98 15.47 21.59
C LEU A 9 -4.31 14.91 22.84
N LEU A 10 -3.20 15.52 23.23
CA LEU A 10 -2.47 15.19 24.45
C LEU A 10 -2.62 16.31 25.48
N CYS A 11 -2.66 15.93 26.75
CA CYS A 11 -2.59 16.89 27.84
C CYS A 11 -1.20 17.54 27.86
N ALA A 12 -1.11 18.85 27.71
CA ALA A 12 0.14 19.60 27.76
C ALA A 12 0.95 19.41 29.06
N ARG A 13 0.30 18.99 30.16
CA ARG A 13 0.95 18.80 31.46
C ARG A 13 1.46 17.39 31.71
N CYS A 14 0.67 16.37 31.38
CA CYS A 14 0.99 14.98 31.73
C CYS A 14 1.17 14.06 30.51
N GLY A 15 1.05 14.58 29.29
CA GLY A 15 1.22 13.84 28.04
C GLY A 15 0.14 12.80 27.74
N HIS A 16 -0.82 12.56 28.64
CA HIS A 16 -1.84 11.54 28.43
C HIS A 16 -2.88 11.98 27.38
N PRO A 17 -3.44 11.03 26.61
CA PRO A 17 -4.51 11.33 25.66
C PRO A 17 -5.75 11.93 26.34
N LEU A 18 -6.31 12.97 25.72
CA LEU A 18 -7.56 13.57 26.18
C LEU A 18 -8.76 12.66 25.86
N LEU A 19 -9.71 12.63 26.79
CA LEU A 19 -11.01 11.98 26.62
C LEU A 19 -12.04 12.99 26.15
N GLY A 20 -13.12 12.52 25.51
CA GLY A 20 -14.25 13.34 25.09
C GLY A 20 -15.51 13.01 25.87
N SER A 21 -16.17 14.01 26.43
CA SER A 21 -17.47 13.87 27.10
C SER A 21 -18.30 15.16 27.01
N ALA A 22 -19.60 15.05 27.25
CA ALA A 22 -20.54 16.16 27.24
C ALA A 22 -21.25 16.27 28.60
N PRO A 23 -20.60 16.85 29.62
CA PRO A 23 -21.21 17.09 30.92
C PRO A 23 -22.45 17.99 30.81
N LYS A 24 -23.42 17.74 31.68
CA LYS A 24 -24.64 18.56 31.82
C LYS A 24 -24.49 19.56 32.96
N GLY A 25 -25.00 20.77 32.79
CA GLY A 25 -25.03 21.81 33.83
C GLY A 25 -25.90 23.01 33.40
N ASN A 26 -26.49 23.74 34.35
CA ASN A 26 -27.31 24.94 34.09
C ASN A 26 -28.33 24.79 32.94
N GLY A 27 -28.96 23.61 32.82
CA GLY A 27 -29.92 23.31 31.74
C GLY A 27 -29.31 23.01 30.37
N GLY A 28 -27.98 23.06 30.22
CA GLY A 28 -27.25 22.82 28.97
C GLY A 28 -26.33 21.58 29.00
N SER A 29 -25.72 21.32 27.84
CA SER A 29 -24.68 20.31 27.62
C SER A 29 -23.43 21.00 27.10
N TYR A 30 -22.26 20.65 27.65
CA TYR A 30 -20.99 21.32 27.32
C TYR A 30 -19.96 20.30 26.80
N PRO A 31 -20.03 19.91 25.51
CA PRO A 31 -19.07 19.01 24.90
C PRO A 31 -17.64 19.53 25.00
N GLN A 32 -16.74 18.71 25.53
CA GLN A 32 -15.33 19.08 25.73
C GLN A 32 -14.39 17.88 25.66
N TYR A 33 -13.14 18.17 25.32
CA TYR A 33 -12.03 17.27 25.55
C TYR A 33 -11.39 17.58 26.90
N HIS A 34 -11.05 16.56 27.70
CA HIS A 34 -10.51 16.76 29.03
C HIS A 34 -9.49 15.68 29.42
N CYS A 35 -8.57 16.03 30.31
CA CYS A 35 -7.66 15.07 30.93
C CYS A 35 -8.33 14.46 32.17
N ALA A 36 -8.36 13.12 32.23
CA ALA A 36 -8.91 12.39 33.38
C ALA A 36 -7.87 12.11 34.48
N GLN A 37 -6.61 12.49 34.27
CA GLN A 37 -5.54 12.16 35.20
C GLN A 37 -5.69 12.93 36.52
N PRO A 38 -5.57 12.26 37.69
CA PRO A 38 -5.73 12.88 38.99
C PRO A 38 -4.83 14.10 39.18
N CYS A 39 -3.58 14.04 38.71
CA CYS A 39 -2.64 15.14 38.81
C CYS A 39 -3.17 16.42 38.15
N CYS A 40 -3.95 16.32 37.07
CA CYS A 40 -4.41 17.46 36.27
C CYS A 40 -5.75 18.06 36.72
N ARG A 41 -6.35 17.56 37.81
CA ARG A 41 -7.64 18.11 38.28
C ARG A 41 -7.51 19.60 38.63
N LYS A 42 -8.57 20.37 38.37
CA LYS A 42 -8.61 21.81 38.64
C LYS A 42 -8.23 22.16 40.09
N LYS A 43 -8.66 21.35 41.07
CA LYS A 43 -8.31 21.52 42.49
C LYS A 43 -6.81 21.42 42.80
N ILE A 44 -6.02 20.83 41.90
CA ILE A 44 -4.57 20.62 42.07
C ILE A 44 -3.77 21.62 41.23
N THR A 45 -4.33 22.10 40.13
CA THR A 45 -3.59 22.90 39.12
C THR A 45 -4.09 24.32 38.97
N ASP A 46 -5.20 24.68 39.62
CA ASP A 46 -5.98 25.92 39.46
C ASP A 46 -6.43 26.24 38.03
N VAL A 47 -6.09 25.39 37.06
CA VAL A 47 -6.44 25.50 35.64
C VAL A 47 -7.37 24.35 35.27
N SER A 48 -8.33 24.63 34.37
CA SER A 48 -9.19 23.58 33.84
C SER A 48 -8.39 22.68 32.88
N PRO A 49 -8.32 21.36 33.09
CA PRO A 49 -7.65 20.46 32.15
C PRO A 49 -8.55 20.08 30.97
N ALA A 50 -9.35 21.03 30.48
CA ALA A 50 -10.37 20.80 29.46
C ALA A 50 -10.42 21.93 28.44
N VAL A 51 -10.78 21.57 27.21
CA VAL A 51 -10.98 22.47 26.07
C VAL A 51 -12.33 22.17 25.43
N SER A 52 -13.08 23.20 25.03
CA SER A 52 -14.36 23.01 24.36
C SER A 52 -14.19 22.23 23.06
N LEU A 53 -15.23 21.48 22.68
CA LEU A 53 -15.25 20.70 21.46
C LEU A 53 -14.96 21.58 20.22
N ASP A 54 -15.65 22.72 20.12
CA ASP A 54 -15.56 23.61 18.97
C ASP A 54 -14.15 24.16 18.81
N LYS A 55 -13.55 24.66 19.90
CA LYS A 55 -12.19 25.17 19.88
C LYS A 55 -11.18 24.09 19.45
N ALA A 56 -11.27 22.89 20.03
CA ALA A 56 -10.37 21.81 19.68
C ALA A 56 -10.51 21.40 18.20
N HIS A 57 -11.73 21.40 17.66
CA HIS A 57 -11.97 21.10 16.25
C HIS A 57 -11.48 22.21 15.34
N ASP A 58 -11.67 23.47 15.71
CA ASP A 58 -11.23 24.61 14.92
C ASP A 58 -9.70 24.73 14.90
N ASP A 59 -9.04 24.56 16.05
CA ASP A 59 -7.58 24.52 16.14
C ASP A 59 -7.02 23.37 15.29
N PHE A 60 -7.65 22.18 15.36
CA PHE A 60 -7.25 21.03 14.54
C PHE A 60 -7.48 21.28 13.04
N ARG A 61 -8.60 21.90 12.64
CA ARG A 61 -8.84 22.28 11.23
C ARG A 61 -7.84 23.33 10.75
N ALA A 62 -7.48 24.30 11.59
CA ALA A 62 -6.49 25.31 11.27
C ALA A 62 -5.12 24.67 11.05
N LEU A 63 -4.72 23.72 11.92
CA LEU A 63 -3.53 22.90 11.72
C LEU A 63 -3.60 22.11 10.41
N LEU A 64 -4.71 21.43 10.11
CA LEU A 64 -4.84 20.71 8.84
C LEU A 64 -4.79 21.63 7.62
N ARG A 65 -5.25 22.88 7.73
CA ARG A 65 -5.14 23.88 6.65
C ARG A 65 -3.71 24.39 6.47
N SER A 66 -2.96 24.57 7.55
CA SER A 66 -1.54 24.93 7.45
C SER A 66 -0.67 23.75 6.96
N LEU A 67 -1.12 22.53 7.22
CA LEU A 67 -0.50 21.30 6.71
C LEU A 67 -0.98 20.92 5.30
N LYS A 68 -2.05 21.52 4.76
CA LYS A 68 -2.54 21.23 3.40
C LYS A 68 -1.49 21.74 2.39
N PRO A 69 -0.94 20.87 1.52
CA PRO A 69 0.51 20.80 1.44
C PRO A 69 1.08 21.15 0.07
N LEU A 70 2.38 21.45 0.09
CA LEU A 70 3.33 21.47 -1.02
C LEU A 70 3.02 22.60 -2.01
N ASN A 71 3.98 23.48 -2.30
CA ASN A 71 3.80 24.44 -3.39
C ASN A 71 3.26 23.69 -4.63
N ASP A 72 2.41 24.32 -5.44
CA ASP A 72 1.78 23.62 -6.58
C ASP A 72 2.81 22.86 -7.44
N GLY A 73 4.05 23.37 -7.49
CA GLY A 73 5.20 22.70 -8.10
C GLY A 73 5.56 21.35 -7.49
N VAL A 74 5.64 21.20 -6.17
CA VAL A 74 6.02 19.91 -5.53
C VAL A 74 4.86 18.92 -5.60
N SER A 75 3.61 19.36 -5.45
CA SER A 75 2.44 18.49 -5.67
C SER A 75 2.37 17.98 -7.10
N ARG A 76 2.61 18.86 -8.07
CA ARG A 76 2.69 18.50 -9.50
C ARG A 76 3.86 17.55 -9.76
N LEU A 77 5.05 17.85 -9.27
CA LEU A 77 6.24 17.02 -9.46
C LEU A 77 6.04 15.64 -8.84
N PHE A 78 5.48 15.57 -7.63
CA PHE A 78 5.17 14.29 -7.00
C PHE A 78 4.23 13.45 -7.87
N LYS A 79 3.16 14.06 -8.40
CA LYS A 79 2.25 13.38 -9.32
C LYS A 79 2.96 12.90 -10.59
N GLU A 80 3.79 13.75 -11.19
CA GLU A 80 4.55 13.43 -12.41
C GLU A 80 5.50 12.25 -12.17
N ILE A 81 6.26 12.25 -11.06
CA ILE A 81 7.15 11.15 -10.67
C ILE A 81 6.37 9.85 -10.47
N VAL A 82 5.27 9.89 -9.72
CA VAL A 82 4.45 8.69 -9.47
C VAL A 82 3.91 8.10 -10.76
N VAL A 83 3.39 8.94 -11.67
CA VAL A 83 2.88 8.48 -12.96
C VAL A 83 4.00 7.95 -13.85
N GLN A 84 5.16 8.62 -13.85
CA GLN A 84 6.31 8.19 -14.65
C GLN A 84 6.83 6.82 -14.19
N GLU A 85 7.07 6.64 -12.90
CA GLU A 85 7.54 5.37 -12.34
C GLU A 85 6.52 4.25 -12.55
N TRP A 86 5.23 4.55 -12.41
CA TRP A 86 4.17 3.59 -12.70
C TRP A 86 4.20 3.12 -14.15
N ASN A 87 4.25 4.07 -15.10
CA ASN A 87 4.28 3.75 -16.52
C ASN A 87 5.54 2.94 -16.88
N ALA A 88 6.70 3.30 -16.31
CA ALA A 88 7.94 2.57 -16.53
C ALA A 88 7.86 1.11 -16.04
N GLN A 89 7.32 0.89 -14.84
CA GLN A 89 7.13 -0.46 -14.30
C GLN A 89 6.11 -1.27 -15.11
N PHE A 90 5.01 -0.63 -15.54
CA PHE A 90 4.00 -1.28 -16.35
C PHE A 90 4.52 -1.68 -17.74
N GLU A 91 5.28 -0.79 -18.39
CA GLU A 91 5.94 -1.08 -19.66
C GLU A 91 6.96 -2.22 -19.51
N GLN A 92 7.73 -2.24 -18.41
CA GLN A 92 8.63 -3.34 -18.10
C GLN A 92 7.89 -4.67 -17.92
N ALA A 93 6.73 -4.67 -17.25
CA ALA A 93 5.92 -5.87 -17.07
C ALA A 93 5.39 -6.40 -18.42
N ILE A 94 4.93 -5.52 -19.31
CA ILE A 94 4.51 -5.89 -20.67
C ILE A 94 5.68 -6.53 -21.44
N ASN A 95 6.84 -5.88 -21.45
CA ASN A 95 8.00 -6.37 -22.18
C ASN A 95 8.49 -7.71 -21.64
N THR A 96 8.51 -7.88 -20.31
CA THR A 96 8.88 -9.15 -19.65
C THR A 96 7.90 -10.26 -20.01
N SER A 97 6.59 -10.02 -19.93
CA SER A 97 5.56 -10.99 -20.32
C SER A 97 5.69 -11.42 -21.79
N SER A 98 5.99 -10.45 -22.68
CA SER A 98 6.22 -10.72 -24.09
C SER A 98 7.47 -11.59 -24.33
N ASP A 99 8.60 -11.31 -23.67
CA ASP A 99 9.82 -12.13 -23.80
C ASP A 99 9.62 -13.54 -23.25
N LEU A 100 8.99 -13.67 -22.07
CA LEU A 100 8.67 -14.97 -21.45
C LEU A 100 7.79 -15.81 -22.38
N THR A 101 6.72 -15.23 -22.91
CA THR A 101 5.85 -15.88 -23.89
C THR A 101 6.64 -16.34 -25.11
N ALA A 102 7.49 -15.48 -25.67
CA ALA A 102 8.31 -15.83 -26.84
C ALA A 102 9.34 -16.94 -26.55
N ARG A 103 9.90 -17.00 -25.34
CA ARG A 103 10.79 -18.09 -24.92
C ARG A 103 10.04 -19.41 -24.79
N ILE A 104 8.87 -19.40 -24.16
CA ILE A 104 8.00 -20.57 -24.03
C ILE A 104 7.67 -21.13 -25.42
N SER A 105 7.20 -20.29 -26.34
CA SER A 105 6.88 -20.74 -27.70
C SER A 105 8.08 -21.33 -28.45
N ARG A 106 9.29 -20.80 -28.24
CA ARG A 106 10.53 -21.37 -28.83
C ARG A 106 10.85 -22.76 -28.27
N LEU A 107 10.69 -22.98 -26.97
CA LEU A 107 10.90 -24.29 -26.34
C LEU A 107 9.83 -25.31 -26.75
N GLU A 108 8.58 -24.87 -26.92
CA GLU A 108 7.50 -25.69 -27.43
C GLU A 108 7.77 -26.14 -28.87
N GLU A 109 8.18 -25.22 -29.74
CA GLU A 109 8.59 -25.54 -31.12
C GLU A 109 9.81 -26.47 -31.13
N PHE A 110 10.81 -26.23 -30.28
CA PHE A 110 11.98 -27.10 -30.19
C PHE A 110 11.59 -28.52 -29.75
N THR A 111 10.66 -28.64 -28.79
CA THR A 111 10.10 -29.93 -28.36
C THR A 111 9.36 -30.65 -29.50
N PHE A 112 8.62 -29.90 -30.32
CA PHE A 112 8.00 -30.45 -31.53
C PHE A 112 9.05 -30.98 -32.52
N GLN A 113 10.13 -30.24 -32.77
CA GLN A 113 11.22 -30.66 -33.64
C GLN A 113 11.96 -31.90 -33.13
N ILE A 114 12.18 -32.01 -31.81
CA ILE A 114 12.76 -33.21 -31.17
C ILE A 114 11.87 -34.43 -31.45
N ASN A 115 10.56 -34.31 -31.25
CA ASN A 115 9.62 -35.40 -31.53
C ASN A 115 9.62 -35.80 -33.01
N LYS A 116 9.70 -34.82 -33.92
CA LYS A 116 9.82 -35.09 -35.35
C LYS A 116 11.11 -35.87 -35.68
N LYS A 117 12.26 -35.47 -35.15
CA LYS A 117 13.53 -36.19 -35.33
C LYS A 117 13.49 -37.61 -34.79
N PHE A 118 12.80 -37.82 -33.66
CA PHE A 118 12.58 -39.16 -33.11
C PHE A 118 11.74 -40.03 -34.04
N ILE A 119 10.62 -39.51 -34.57
CA ILE A 119 9.77 -40.22 -35.55
C ILE A 119 10.57 -40.59 -36.82
N GLU A 120 11.48 -39.71 -37.25
CA GLU A 120 12.39 -39.96 -38.37
C GLU A 120 13.56 -40.91 -38.03
N ASN A 121 13.58 -41.51 -36.83
CA ASN A 121 14.65 -42.37 -36.30
C ASN A 121 16.05 -41.72 -36.32
N LYS A 122 16.12 -40.39 -36.21
CA LYS A 122 17.39 -39.62 -36.21
C LYS A 122 18.01 -39.48 -34.82
N ILE A 123 17.27 -39.81 -33.77
CA ILE A 123 17.69 -39.78 -32.36
C ILE A 123 17.06 -40.97 -31.63
N SER A 124 17.69 -41.40 -30.54
CA SER A 124 17.18 -42.45 -29.65
C SER A 124 16.04 -41.94 -28.74
N ILE A 125 15.34 -42.90 -28.13
CA ILE A 125 14.29 -42.60 -27.14
C ILE A 125 14.85 -41.87 -25.91
N ASP A 126 16.04 -42.26 -25.46
CA ASP A 126 16.70 -41.68 -24.29
C ASP A 126 17.12 -40.22 -24.55
N GLU A 127 17.67 -39.94 -25.75
CA GLU A 127 18.02 -38.57 -26.16
C GLU A 127 16.78 -37.67 -26.26
N ARG A 128 15.68 -38.19 -26.82
CA ARG A 128 14.40 -37.48 -26.89
C ARG A 128 13.89 -37.15 -25.50
N ASP A 129 13.84 -38.14 -24.61
CA ASP A 129 13.26 -37.97 -23.26
C ASP A 129 14.09 -37.03 -22.40
N LEU A 130 15.41 -37.08 -22.51
CA LEU A 130 16.30 -36.15 -21.83
C LEU A 130 16.04 -34.70 -22.27
N GLN A 131 16.01 -34.43 -23.58
CA GLN A 131 15.80 -33.07 -24.08
C GLN A 131 14.37 -32.57 -23.84
N LYS A 132 13.38 -33.43 -24.01
CA LYS A 132 11.98 -33.09 -23.75
C LYS A 132 11.77 -32.75 -22.26
N SER A 133 12.30 -33.55 -21.35
CA SER A 133 12.19 -33.30 -19.91
C SER A 133 12.88 -31.99 -19.51
N ALA A 134 14.05 -31.68 -20.10
CA ALA A 134 14.72 -30.41 -19.88
C ALA A 134 13.86 -29.22 -20.30
N ASN A 135 13.31 -29.25 -21.53
CA ASN A 135 12.44 -28.19 -22.04
C ASN A 135 11.16 -28.04 -21.20
N GLU A 136 10.54 -29.14 -20.79
CA GLU A 136 9.32 -29.13 -19.96
C GLU A 136 9.57 -28.47 -18.59
N ASN A 137 10.70 -28.76 -17.97
CA ASN A 137 11.09 -28.14 -16.70
C ASN A 137 11.32 -26.62 -16.86
N GLU A 138 11.98 -26.21 -17.94
CA GLU A 138 12.21 -24.79 -18.23
C GLU A 138 10.90 -24.06 -18.54
N ILE A 139 10.04 -24.63 -19.39
CA ILE A 139 8.70 -24.09 -19.68
C ILE A 139 7.89 -23.92 -18.40
N LYS A 140 7.93 -24.91 -17.49
CA LYS A 140 7.23 -24.84 -16.20
C LYS A 140 7.73 -23.67 -15.34
N SER A 141 9.04 -23.44 -15.32
CA SER A 141 9.64 -22.30 -14.60
C SER A 141 9.21 -20.97 -15.22
N LEU A 142 9.31 -20.83 -16.54
CA LEU A 142 8.94 -19.62 -17.27
C LEU A 142 7.45 -19.30 -17.16
N ARG A 143 6.57 -20.30 -17.16
CA ARG A 143 5.12 -20.11 -16.96
C ARG A 143 4.80 -19.60 -15.56
N LYS A 144 5.51 -20.07 -14.55
CA LYS A 144 5.35 -19.56 -13.18
C LYS A 144 5.74 -18.08 -13.10
N GLU A 145 6.86 -17.71 -13.70
CA GLU A 145 7.31 -16.32 -13.76
C GLU A 145 6.32 -15.44 -14.56
N LEU A 146 5.79 -15.96 -15.66
CA LEU A 146 4.76 -15.28 -16.45
C LEU A 146 3.48 -15.04 -15.64
N ASP A 147 3.00 -16.03 -14.90
CA ASP A 147 1.82 -15.91 -14.04
C ASP A 147 2.02 -14.82 -12.97
N GLU A 148 3.22 -14.72 -12.37
CA GLU A 148 3.56 -13.68 -11.40
C GLU A 148 3.51 -12.27 -12.03
N VAL A 149 4.02 -12.12 -13.27
CA VAL A 149 4.00 -10.85 -14.01
C VAL A 149 2.58 -10.48 -14.48
N GLU A 150 1.77 -11.44 -14.93
CA GLU A 150 0.38 -11.19 -15.33
C GLU A 150 -0.49 -10.81 -14.12
N GLN A 151 -0.30 -11.43 -12.95
CA GLN A 151 -0.98 -11.00 -11.72
C GLN A 151 -0.63 -9.56 -11.34
N TYR A 152 0.61 -9.12 -11.53
CA TYR A 152 0.99 -7.73 -11.33
C TYR A 152 0.22 -6.79 -12.28
N LYS A 153 0.01 -7.20 -13.54
CA LYS A 153 -0.75 -6.43 -14.54
C LYS A 153 -2.27 -6.44 -14.32
N GLU A 154 -2.85 -7.47 -13.69
CA GLU A 154 -4.29 -7.54 -13.43
C GLU A 154 -4.74 -6.74 -12.21
N ASN A 155 -3.84 -6.58 -11.23
CA ASN A 155 -4.13 -5.86 -9.99
C ASN A 155 -4.07 -4.33 -10.14
N TYR A 156 -3.70 -3.82 -11.32
CA TYR A 156 -3.35 -2.41 -11.56
C TYR A 156 -3.66 -1.97 -12.99
#